data_AF-A0A4Q1RIF5-F1
#
_entry.id   AF-A0A4Q1RIF5-F1
#
_cell.length_a   1.000
_cell.length_b   1.000
_cell.length_c   1.000
_cell.angle_alpha   90.00
_cell.angle_beta   90.00
_cell.angle_gamma   90.00
#
_symmetry.space_group_name_H-M   'P 1'
#
loop_
_entity.id
_entity.type
_entity.pdbx_description
1 polymer ?
#
loop_
_entity_poly.entity_id
_entity_poly.type
_entity_poly.pdbx_seq_one_letter_code
_entity_poly.pdbx_strand_id
1 'polypeptide(L)'
;MRAKMVGLLEWLEEKDNQLREPYSKMLDDGIFEIRCTVGNNITRVVYFFYYERKIILTNGFIKKTQKTPSRQIKLAKRRRADFQERMGRS
;
A
#
# COMPACT_ATOMS: atom_id res chain seq x y z
N MET A 1 -0.89 16.31 -6.63
CA MET A 1 -1.04 14.83 -6.45
C MET A 1 0.29 14.16 -6.10
N ARG A 2 1.32 14.29 -6.96
CA ARG A 2 2.65 13.69 -6.76
C ARG A 2 3.31 14.07 -5.43
N ALA A 3 3.39 15.36 -5.11
CA ALA A 3 4.03 15.82 -3.86
C ALA A 3 3.39 15.21 -2.59
N LYS A 4 2.05 15.12 -2.53
CA LYS A 4 1.36 14.52 -1.39
C LYS A 4 1.60 13.01 -1.28
N MET A 5 1.67 12.30 -2.40
CA MET A 5 2.01 10.87 -2.39
C MET A 5 3.44 10.64 -1.86
N VAL A 6 4.39 11.46 -2.31
CA VAL A 6 5.79 11.37 -1.85
C VAL A 6 5.88 11.60 -0.36
N GLY A 7 5.28 12.68 0.16
CA GLY A 7 5.29 12.94 1.61
C GLY A 7 4.62 11.82 2.44
N LEU A 8 3.56 11.18 1.91
CA LEU A 8 2.97 10.02 2.59
C LEU A 8 3.87 8.79 2.60
N LEU A 9 4.69 8.62 1.56
CA LEU A 9 5.68 7.53 1.51
C LEU A 9 6.83 7.79 2.47
N GLU A 10 7.31 9.02 2.56
CA GLU A 10 8.32 9.44 3.54
C GLU A 10 7.81 9.21 4.97
N TRP A 11 6.57 9.58 5.26
CA TRP A 11 5.96 9.30 6.56
C TRP A 11 5.77 7.81 6.83
N LEU A 12 5.46 7.02 5.80
CA LEU A 12 5.33 5.58 5.95
C LEU A 12 6.69 4.93 6.25
N GLU A 13 7.76 5.42 5.63
CA GLU A 13 9.13 4.99 5.92
C GLU A 13 9.55 5.38 7.35
N GLU A 14 9.24 6.60 7.79
CA GLU A 14 9.61 7.09 9.12
C GLU A 14 8.79 6.45 10.25
N LYS A 15 7.47 6.31 10.06
CA LYS A 15 6.54 5.84 11.10
C LYS A 15 6.27 4.34 11.04
N ASP A 16 6.64 3.66 9.95
CA ASP A 16 6.47 2.22 9.78
C ASP A 16 5.00 1.79 10.09
N ASN A 17 4.81 0.70 10.82
CA ASN A 17 3.51 0.18 11.26
C ASN A 17 2.69 1.14 12.17
N GLN A 18 3.26 2.26 12.60
CA GLN A 18 2.55 3.27 13.39
C GLN A 18 1.74 4.23 12.53
N LEU A 19 1.96 4.26 11.21
CA LEU A 19 1.11 5.03 10.31
C LEU A 19 -0.28 4.38 10.23
N ARG A 20 -1.28 5.04 10.84
CA ARG A 20 -2.67 4.57 10.94
C ARG A 20 -3.63 5.42 10.09
N GLU A 21 -4.92 5.18 10.26
CA GLU A 21 -5.95 6.01 9.63
C GLU A 21 -5.80 7.47 10.10
N PRO A 22 -5.97 8.47 9.22
CA PRO A 22 -6.56 8.38 7.88
C PRO A 22 -5.57 8.06 6.74
N TYR A 23 -4.27 7.93 7.01
CA TYR A 23 -3.20 7.86 6.00
C TYR A 23 -2.86 6.45 5.54
N SER A 24 -2.94 5.46 6.44
CA SER A 24 -2.84 4.05 6.10
C SER A 24 -3.95 3.24 6.76
N LYS A 25 -4.32 2.12 6.14
CA LYS A 25 -5.34 1.20 6.67
C LYS A 25 -4.98 -0.23 6.27
N MET A 26 -5.10 -1.17 7.21
CA MET A 26 -5.04 -2.60 6.88
C MET A 26 -6.31 -2.99 6.10
N LEU A 27 -6.11 -3.67 4.98
CA LEU A 27 -7.19 -4.20 4.16
C LEU A 27 -7.52 -5.63 4.51
N ASP A 28 -6.53 -6.52 4.47
CA ASP A 28 -6.70 -7.96 4.63
C ASP A 28 -5.34 -8.66 4.75
N ASP A 29 -5.18 -9.60 5.67
CA ASP A 29 -4.04 -10.53 5.73
C ASP A 29 -2.67 -9.87 5.53
N GLY A 30 -2.35 -8.83 6.30
CA GLY A 30 -1.07 -8.11 6.21
C GLY A 30 -0.87 -7.28 4.93
N ILE A 31 -1.93 -7.07 4.14
CA ILE A 31 -1.98 -6.09 3.05
C ILE A 31 -2.58 -4.78 3.57
N PHE A 32 -1.91 -3.68 3.26
CA PHE A 32 -2.27 -2.34 3.69
C PHE A 32 -2.51 -1.43 2.48
N GLU A 33 -3.25 -0.33 2.67
CA GLU A 33 -3.35 0.74 1.69
C GLU A 33 -2.91 2.09 2.25
N ILE A 34 -2.11 2.82 1.48
CA ILE A 34 -1.89 4.26 1.65
C ILE A 34 -3.08 5.00 1.07
N ARG A 35 -3.57 6.00 1.78
CA ARG A 35 -4.76 6.78 1.48
C ARG A 35 -4.40 8.21 1.12
N CYS A 36 -4.14 8.45 -0.16
CA CYS A 36 -3.94 9.81 -0.66
C CYS A 36 -5.22 10.38 -1.27
N THR A 37 -5.62 11.54 -0.79
CA THR A 37 -6.73 12.33 -1.35
C THR A 37 -6.26 13.74 -1.60
N VAL A 38 -6.42 14.23 -2.83
CA VAL A 38 -6.13 15.62 -3.24
C VAL A 38 -7.32 16.13 -4.04
N GLY A 39 -8.10 17.05 -3.45
CA GLY A 39 -9.38 17.46 -4.02
C GLY A 39 -10.27 16.25 -4.28
N ASN A 40 -10.80 16.14 -5.50
CA ASN A 40 -11.65 15.02 -5.92
C ASN A 40 -10.86 13.76 -6.35
N ASN A 41 -9.53 13.82 -6.36
CA ASN A 41 -8.70 12.69 -6.77
C ASN A 41 -8.34 11.83 -5.56
N ILE A 42 -9.00 10.68 -5.45
CA ILE A 42 -8.76 9.67 -4.42
C ILE A 42 -7.87 8.58 -5.01
N THR A 43 -6.63 8.48 -4.56
CA THR A 43 -5.69 7.44 -4.96
C THR A 43 -5.33 6.56 -3.77
N ARG A 44 -5.20 5.26 -4.04
CA ARG A 44 -4.76 4.28 -3.07
C ARG A 44 -3.56 3.55 -3.61
N VAL A 45 -2.58 3.30 -2.74
CA VAL A 45 -1.42 2.47 -3.05
C VAL A 45 -1.40 1.32 -2.08
N VAL A 46 -1.40 0.10 -2.60
CA VAL A 46 -1.44 -1.12 -1.80
C VAL A 46 -0.01 -1.59 -1.52
N TYR A 47 0.27 -1.98 -0.29
CA TYR A 47 1.61 -2.38 0.14
C TYR A 47 1.58 -3.48 1.20
N PHE A 48 2.75 -4.06 1.48
CA PHE A 48 2.96 -4.99 2.61
C PHE A 48 4.34 -4.77 3.24
N PHE A 49 4.49 -5.19 4.49
CA PHE A 49 5.77 -5.20 5.19
C PHE A 49 6.55 -6.48 4.88
N TYR A 50 7.85 -6.34 4.68
CA TYR A 50 8.81 -7.41 4.45
C TYR A 50 9.97 -7.29 5.45
N TYR A 51 10.82 -8.32 5.49
CA TYR A 51 11.97 -8.41 6.40
C TYR A 51 12.85 -7.15 6.35
N GLU A 52 13.56 -6.85 7.46
CA GLU A 52 14.44 -5.67 7.62
C GLU A 52 13.74 -4.32 7.40
N ARG A 53 12.48 -4.18 7.88
CA ARG A 53 11.69 -2.95 7.74
C ARG A 53 11.50 -2.50 6.28
N LYS A 54 11.55 -3.44 5.33
CA LYS A 54 11.29 -3.13 3.92
C LYS A 54 9.79 -3.05 3.70
N ILE A 55 9.35 -2.02 2.98
CA ILE A 55 7.95 -1.82 2.61
C ILE A 55 7.82 -1.98 1.11
N ILE A 56 7.03 -2.95 0.67
CA ILE A 56 6.89 -3.28 -0.74
C ILE A 56 5.56 -2.75 -1.26
N LEU A 57 5.64 -1.76 -2.16
CA LEU A 57 4.48 -1.22 -2.86
C LEU A 57 4.13 -2.13 -4.04
N THR A 58 2.86 -2.54 -4.13
CA THR A 58 2.39 -3.48 -5.15
C THR A 58 1.72 -2.77 -6.31
N ASN A 59 0.57 -2.13 -6.09
CA ASN A 59 -0.20 -1.43 -7.12
C ASN A 59 -0.81 -0.13 -6.57
N GLY A 60 -0.86 0.88 -7.42
CA GLY A 60 -1.64 2.10 -7.20
C GLY A 60 -2.88 2.12 -8.09
N PHE A 61 -3.99 2.65 -7.57
CA PHE A 61 -5.21 2.85 -8.36
C PHE A 61 -5.95 4.11 -7.94
N ILE A 62 -6.63 4.73 -8.92
CA ILE A 62 -7.58 5.82 -8.66
C ILE A 62 -8.90 5.17 -8.26
N LYS A 63 -9.36 5.51 -7.06
CA LYS A 63 -10.57 4.97 -6.47
C LYS A 63 -11.78 5.69 -7.04
N LYS A 64 -12.53 5.00 -7.90
CA LYS A 64 -13.80 5.47 -8.46
C LYS A 64 -15.03 4.99 -7.67
N THR A 65 -14.82 4.12 -6.68
CA THR A 65 -15.88 3.46 -5.89
C THR A 65 -15.62 3.64 -4.39
N GLN A 66 -16.66 3.61 -3.54
CA GLN A 66 -16.51 3.85 -2.09
C GLN A 66 -15.63 2.80 -1.37
N LYS A 67 -15.71 1.52 -1.78
CA LYS A 67 -14.89 0.43 -1.25
C LYS A 67 -13.70 0.14 -2.16
N THR A 68 -12.60 -0.32 -1.57
CA THR A 68 -11.43 -0.78 -2.31
C THR A 68 -11.80 -2.06 -3.05
N PRO A 69 -11.69 -2.11 -4.40
CA PRO A 69 -12.15 -3.27 -5.16
C PRO A 69 -11.37 -4.53 -4.75
N SER A 70 -12.08 -5.63 -4.48
CA SER A 70 -11.46 -6.88 -4.03
C SER A 70 -10.42 -7.42 -5.01
N ARG A 71 -10.54 -7.08 -6.30
CA ARG A 71 -9.54 -7.40 -7.33
C ARG A 71 -8.15 -6.81 -7.03
N GLN A 72 -8.09 -5.60 -6.46
CA GLN A 72 -6.83 -4.95 -6.11
C GLN A 72 -6.15 -5.66 -4.93
N ILE A 73 -6.93 -6.13 -3.95
CA ILE A 73 -6.44 -6.92 -2.81
C ILE A 73 -5.92 -8.27 -3.29
N LYS A 74 -6.69 -8.97 -4.14
CA LYS A 74 -6.26 -10.26 -4.74
C LYS A 74 -4.98 -10.11 -5.56
N LEU A 75 -4.85 -9.01 -6.32
CA LEU A 75 -3.65 -8.70 -7.08
C LEU A 75 -2.44 -8.47 -6.16
N ALA A 76 -2.62 -7.69 -5.09
CA ALA A 76 -1.55 -7.44 -4.12
C ALA A 76 -1.08 -8.73 -3.43
N LYS A 77 -2.01 -9.61 -3.03
CA LYS A 77 -1.68 -10.94 -2.48
C LYS A 77 -0.87 -11.79 -3.47
N ARG A 78 -1.27 -11.82 -4.75
CA ARG A 78 -0.53 -12.52 -5.80
C ARG A 78 0.89 -11.95 -5.98
N ARG A 79 1.02 -10.63 -6.01
CA ARG A 79 2.32 -9.94 -6.12
C ARG A 79 3.21 -10.18 -4.92
N ARG A 80 2.64 -10.23 -3.70
CA ARG A 80 3.38 -10.58 -2.48
C ARG A 80 3.95 -12.00 -2.57
N ALA A 81 3.14 -12.97 -2.99
CA ALA A 81 3.59 -14.36 -3.13
C ALA A 81 4.73 -14.48 -4.18
N ASP A 82 4.55 -13.88 -5.36
CA ASP A 82 5.59 -13.83 -6.41
C ASP A 82 6.87 -13.12 -5.93
N PHE A 83 6.75 -12.02 -5.20
CA PHE A 83 7.90 -11.34 -4.61
C PHE A 83 8.63 -12.24 -3.60
N GLN A 84 7.89 -12.90 -2.71
CA GLN A 84 8.47 -13.81 -1.70
C GLN A 84 9.16 -15.00 -2.35
N GLU A 85 8.61 -15.57 -3.42
CA GLU A 85 9.24 -16.66 -4.16
C GLU A 85 10.58 -16.24 -4.81
N ARG A 86 10.64 -15.02 -5.35
CA ARG A 86 11.86 -14.48 -5.97
C ARG A 86 12.93 -14.12 -4.93
N MET A 87 12.51 -13.57 -3.79
CA MET A 87 13.42 -13.08 -2.75
C MET A 87 13.80 -14.16 -1.73
N GLY A 88 13.00 -15.23 -1.61
CA GLY A 88 13.25 -16.38 -0.74
C GLY A 88 14.20 -17.43 -1.34
N ARG A 89 14.79 -17.16 -2.50
CA ARG A 89 15.96 -17.90 -3.02
C ARG A 89 17.23 -17.28 -2.42
N SER A 90 17.46 -17.57 -1.14
CA SER A 90 18.73 -17.34 -0.44
C SER A 90 19.17 -18.65 0.19
#